data_AF-A0A2G9TEM5-F1
#
_entry.id   AF-A0A2G9TEM5-F1
#
_cell.length_a   1.000
_cell.length_b   1.000
_cell.length_c   1.000
_cell.angle_alpha   90.00
_cell.angle_beta   90.00
_cell.angle_gamma   90.00
#
_symmetry.space_group_name_H-M   'P 1'
#
loop_
_entity.id
_entity.type
_entity.pdbx_description
1 polymer ?
#
loop_
_entity_poly.entity_id
_entity_poly.type
_entity_poly.pdbx_seq_one_letter_code
_entity_poly.pdbx_strand_id
1 'polypeptide(L)'
;MRFLIDQKLLTSHPDTMLGRMFAMRDARGAGAELVTPNERDEFVVADGTTAACFRVALEYYTHGQMRCPPNISVAELRDACDYLLIPFNANTVK
;
A
#
# COMPACT_ATOMS: atom_id res chain seq x y z
N MET A 1 -5.79 -0.85 -13.67
CA MET A 1 -6.28 0.34 -12.93
C MET A 1 -5.07 1.10 -12.43
N ARG A 2 -5.03 2.43 -12.56
CA ARG A 2 -3.91 3.26 -12.07
C ARG A 2 -4.35 4.03 -10.83
N PHE A 3 -3.44 4.15 -9.87
CA PHE A 3 -3.62 4.93 -8.65
C PHE A 3 -2.60 6.06 -8.63
N LEU A 4 -3.00 7.20 -8.09
CA LEU A 4 -2.12 8.33 -7.82
C LEU A 4 -2.19 8.60 -6.32
N ILE A 5 -1.05 8.61 -5.66
CA ILE A 5 -0.93 8.91 -4.23
C ILE A 5 0.33 9.75 -4.01
N ASP A 6 0.27 10.69 -3.05
CA ASP A 6 1.45 11.43 -2.63
C ASP A 6 2.40 10.47 -1.90
N GLN A 7 3.65 10.41 -2.37
CA GLN A 7 4.70 9.59 -1.77
C GLN A 7 4.91 9.90 -0.28
N LYS A 8 4.67 11.14 0.15
CA LYS A 8 4.79 11.54 1.57
C LYS A 8 3.79 10.81 2.48
N LEU A 9 2.62 10.45 1.97
CA LEU A 9 1.64 9.66 2.72
C LEU A 9 2.10 8.21 2.91
N LEU A 10 2.87 7.69 1.95
CA LEU A 10 3.47 6.36 2.06
C LEU A 10 4.60 6.38 3.10
N THR A 11 5.54 7.31 2.97
CA THR A 11 6.73 7.37 3.83
C THR A 11 6.45 7.79 5.27
N SER A 12 5.28 8.38 5.55
CA SER A 12 4.82 8.62 6.94
C SER A 12 4.42 7.34 7.70
N HIS A 13 4.31 6.21 7.00
CA HIS A 13 3.97 4.91 7.57
C HIS A 13 5.11 3.89 7.34
N PRO A 14 6.28 4.08 8.00
CA PRO A 14 7.49 3.29 7.74
C PRO A 14 7.40 1.83 8.21
N ASP A 15 6.34 1.45 8.91
CA ASP A 15 6.06 0.10 9.32
C ASP A 15 5.48 -0.76 8.18
N THR A 16 4.83 -0.14 7.18
CA THR A 16 4.23 -0.82 6.03
C THR A 16 5.24 -1.12 4.91
N MET A 17 4.88 -2.04 4.01
CA MET A 17 5.71 -2.40 2.85
C MET A 17 5.98 -1.17 1.96
N LEU A 18 4.94 -0.42 1.58
CA LEU A 18 5.12 0.74 0.71
C LEU A 18 5.89 1.87 1.39
N GLY A 19 5.65 2.12 2.68
CA GLY A 19 6.40 3.14 3.42
C GLY A 19 7.90 2.82 3.46
N ARG A 20 8.26 1.56 3.69
CA ARG A 20 9.66 1.10 3.63
C ARG A 20 10.25 1.25 2.23
N MET A 21 9.56 0.76 1.21
CA MET A 21 10.04 0.79 -0.18
C MET A 21 10.36 2.23 -0.63
N PHE A 22 9.42 3.16 -0.44
CA PHE A 22 9.61 4.53 -0.90
C PHE A 22 10.59 5.32 -0.02
N ALA A 23 10.72 5.00 1.27
CA ALA A 23 11.77 5.57 2.11
C ALA A 23 13.18 5.12 1.68
N MET A 24 13.35 3.84 1.32
CA MET A 24 14.63 3.32 0.79
C MET A 24 15.02 4.00 -0.52
N ARG A 25 14.05 4.21 -1.41
CA ARG A 25 14.26 4.90 -2.70
C ARG A 25 14.75 6.34 -2.49
N ASP A 26 14.14 7.08 -1.57
CA ASP A 26 14.53 8.48 -1.27
C ASP A 26 15.93 8.58 -0.68
N ALA A 27 16.30 7.64 0.20
CA ALA A 27 17.59 7.65 0.87
C ALA A 27 18.78 7.32 -0.05
N ARG A 28 18.54 6.89 -1.30
CA ARG A 28 19.56 6.30 -2.21
C ARG A 28 20.49 5.30 -1.51
N GLY A 29 19.94 4.54 -0.56
CA GLY A 29 20.66 3.52 0.19
C GLY A 29 20.74 2.20 -0.57
N ALA A 30 21.46 1.23 0.01
CA ALA A 30 21.44 -0.14 -0.48
C ALA A 30 20.00 -0.68 -0.52
N GLY A 31 19.58 -1.26 -1.65
CA GLY A 31 18.22 -1.74 -1.87
C GLY A 31 17.29 -0.75 -2.59
N ALA A 32 17.74 0.47 -2.88
CA ALA A 32 16.98 1.40 -3.73
C ALA A 32 16.76 0.85 -5.15
N GLU A 33 17.67 0.00 -5.64
CA GLU A 33 17.55 -0.74 -6.90
C GLU A 33 16.42 -1.78 -6.90
N LEU A 34 15.86 -2.14 -5.74
CA LEU A 34 14.71 -3.05 -5.64
C LEU A 34 13.37 -2.32 -5.83
N VAL A 35 13.38 -0.99 -5.80
CA VAL A 35 12.19 -0.14 -5.88
C VAL A 35 12.28 0.70 -7.16
N THR A 36 12.33 0.00 -8.28
CA THR A 36 12.42 0.62 -9.62
C THR A 36 11.06 0.75 -10.26
N PRO A 37 10.71 1.93 -10.79
CA PRO A 37 9.52 2.08 -11.61
C PRO A 37 9.72 1.42 -12.99
N ASN A 38 8.62 1.24 -13.71
CA ASN A 38 8.64 0.84 -15.11
C ASN A 38 9.01 2.01 -16.05
N GLU A 39 9.00 1.76 -17.36
CA GLU A 39 9.32 2.75 -18.41
C GLU A 39 8.42 4.00 -18.42
N ARG A 40 7.27 3.94 -17.74
CA ARG A 40 6.29 5.04 -17.63
C ARG A 40 6.41 5.78 -16.28
N ASP A 41 7.48 5.51 -15.52
CA ASP A 41 7.69 5.99 -14.15
C ASP A 41 6.55 5.56 -13.18
N GLU A 42 5.98 4.37 -13.40
CA GLU A 42 4.90 3.79 -12.59
C GLU A 42 5.38 2.54 -11.84
N PHE A 43 4.80 2.28 -10.66
CA PHE A 43 5.04 1.08 -9.87
C PHE A 43 3.95 0.05 -10.10
N VAL A 44 4.34 -1.21 -10.29
CA VAL A 44 3.41 -2.32 -10.51
C VAL A 44 3.14 -3.01 -9.18
N VAL A 45 1.86 -3.11 -8.82
CA VAL A 45 1.42 -3.92 -7.68
C VAL A 45 1.43 -5.38 -8.12
N ALA A 46 2.03 -6.25 -7.29
CA ALA A 46 2.18 -7.67 -7.60
C ALA A 46 0.82 -8.38 -7.74
N ASP A 47 0.82 -9.47 -8.50
CA ASP A 47 -0.32 -10.37 -8.62
C ASP A 47 -0.65 -10.96 -7.23
N GLY A 48 -1.91 -10.83 -6.80
CA GLY A 48 -2.36 -11.27 -5.48
C GLY A 48 -3.16 -10.22 -4.71
N THR A 49 -3.19 -8.97 -5.16
CA THR A 49 -4.09 -7.94 -4.62
C THR A 49 -5.02 -7.43 -5.70
N THR A 50 -6.33 -7.52 -5.47
CA THR A 50 -7.31 -6.95 -6.40
C THR A 50 -7.23 -5.42 -6.39
N ALA A 51 -7.58 -4.80 -7.51
CA ALA A 51 -7.61 -3.35 -7.61
C ALA A 51 -8.61 -2.73 -6.60
N ALA A 52 -9.67 -3.45 -6.24
CA ALA A 52 -10.63 -3.01 -5.23
C ALA A 52 -10.03 -3.03 -3.81
N CYS A 53 -9.38 -4.13 -3.42
CA CYS A 53 -8.69 -4.23 -2.11
C CYS A 53 -7.56 -3.21 -2.00
N PHE A 54 -6.76 -3.03 -3.06
CA PHE A 54 -5.68 -2.04 -3.06
C PHE A 54 -6.20 -0.63 -2.85
N ARG A 55 -7.34 -0.26 -3.47
CA ARG A 55 -7.97 1.05 -3.27
C ARG A 55 -8.28 1.29 -1.79
N VAL A 56 -8.91 0.31 -1.14
CA VAL A 56 -9.27 0.40 0.28
C VAL A 56 -8.01 0.45 1.15
N ALA A 57 -7.00 -0.36 0.83
CA ALA A 57 -5.71 -0.33 1.52
C ALA A 57 -5.03 1.05 1.49
N LEU A 58 -5.16 1.78 0.38
CA LEU A 58 -4.62 3.14 0.26
C LEU A 58 -5.31 4.16 1.18
N GLU A 59 -6.53 3.89 1.67
CA GLU A 59 -7.22 4.77 2.62
C GLU A 59 -6.46 4.85 3.95
N TYR A 60 -5.77 3.78 4.37
CA TYR A 60 -4.96 3.76 5.58
C TYR A 60 -3.88 4.84 5.57
N TYR A 61 -3.19 5.02 4.44
CA TYR A 61 -2.13 6.03 4.33
C TYR A 61 -2.67 7.47 4.39
N THR A 62 -3.95 7.67 4.07
CA THR A 62 -4.57 9.00 4.09
C THR A 62 -5.24 9.30 5.42
N HIS A 63 -5.92 8.32 6.02
CA HIS A 63 -6.81 8.54 7.17
C HIS A 63 -6.40 7.76 8.42
N GLY A 64 -5.41 6.87 8.35
CA GLY A 64 -5.07 5.90 9.39
C GLY A 64 -6.11 4.78 9.56
N GLN A 65 -7.17 4.78 8.73
CA GLN A 65 -8.28 3.82 8.77
C GLN A 65 -8.76 3.51 7.36
N MET A 66 -9.38 2.35 7.20
CA MET A 66 -9.95 1.83 5.97
C MET A 66 -11.42 1.50 6.20
N ARG A 67 -12.27 1.80 5.22
CA ARG A 67 -13.67 1.38 5.26
C ARG A 67 -13.86 0.20 4.32
N CYS A 68 -14.23 -0.96 4.84
CA CYS A 68 -14.46 -2.14 4.00
C CYS A 68 -15.84 -2.04 3.30
N PRO A 69 -15.91 -1.90 1.96
CA PRO A 69 -17.17 -1.89 1.24
C PRO A 69 -17.89 -3.25 1.33
N PRO A 70 -19.23 -3.30 1.29
CA PRO A 70 -20.00 -4.54 1.43
C PRO A 70 -19.78 -5.53 0.27
N ASN A 71 -19.26 -5.06 -0.87
CA ASN A 71 -18.96 -5.86 -2.05
C ASN A 71 -17.50 -6.34 -2.10
N ILE A 72 -16.71 -6.10 -1.05
CA ILE A 72 -15.33 -6.59 -0.92
C ILE A 72 -15.31 -7.62 0.21
N SER A 73 -14.68 -8.77 -0.05
CA SER A 73 -14.46 -9.77 0.98
C SER A 73 -13.49 -9.26 2.03
N VAL A 74 -13.88 -9.34 3.30
CA VAL A 74 -13.02 -9.03 4.44
C VAL A 74 -11.75 -9.89 4.42
N ALA A 75 -11.85 -11.14 3.96
CA ALA A 75 -10.70 -12.03 3.83
C ALA A 75 -9.73 -11.55 2.74
N GLU A 76 -10.22 -11.18 1.56
CA GLU A 76 -9.37 -10.66 0.48
C GLU A 76 -8.72 -9.33 0.85
N LEU A 77 -9.43 -8.46 1.59
CA LEU A 77 -8.85 -7.23 2.12
C LEU A 77 -7.77 -7.54 3.16
N ARG A 78 -8.00 -8.54 4.01
CA ARG A 78 -7.01 -8.98 4.99
C ARG A 78 -5.74 -9.52 4.34
N ASP A 79 -5.86 -10.33 3.29
CA ASP A 79 -4.70 -10.85 2.55
C ASP A 79 -3.90 -9.70 1.91
N ALA A 80 -4.59 -8.70 1.34
CA ALA A 80 -3.95 -7.50 0.81
C ALA A 80 -3.23 -6.69 1.90
N CYS A 81 -3.84 -6.54 3.08
CA CYS A 81 -3.21 -5.85 4.20
C CYS A 81 -2.01 -6.63 4.76
N ASP A 82 -2.11 -7.95 4.89
CA ASP A 82 -1.00 -8.80 5.31
C ASP A 82 0.18 -8.70 4.32
N TYR A 83 -0.09 -8.70 3.00
CA TYR A 83 0.92 -8.47 1.97
C TYR A 83 1.57 -7.08 2.10
N LEU A 84 0.77 -6.03 2.25
CA LEU A 84 1.25 -4.65 2.35
C LEU A 84 1.82 -4.30 3.73
N LEU A 85 1.82 -5.24 4.68
CA LEU A 85 2.18 -5.02 6.09
C LEU A 85 1.37 -3.89 6.73
N ILE A 86 0.10 -3.73 6.35
CA ILE A 86 -0.83 -2.78 6.93
C ILE A 86 -1.53 -3.45 8.12
N PRO A 87 -1.57 -2.82 9.31
CA PRO A 87 -2.29 -3.40 10.44
C PRO A 87 -3.77 -3.59 10.13
N PHE A 88 -4.25 -4.83 10.25
CA PHE A 88 -5.66 -5.19 10.03
C PHE A 88 -6.33 -5.55 11.36
N ASN A 89 -6.98 -4.59 12.01
CA ASN A 89 -7.67 -4.77 13.29
C ASN A 89 -8.81 -3.75 13.47
N ALA A 90 -9.54 -3.82 14.60
CA ALA A 90 -10.72 -3.00 14.87
C ALA A 90 -10.45 -1.47 14.94
N ASN A 91 -9.19 -1.05 15.09
CA ASN A 91 -8.81 0.35 15.07
C ASN A 91 -8.56 0.88 13.66
N THR A 92 -8.23 -0.01 12.71
CA THR A 92 -7.83 0.35 11.34
C THR A 92 -8.86 -0.03 10.29
N VAL A 93 -9.83 -0.89 10.62
CA VAL A 93 -10.92 -1.30 9.72
C VAL A 93 -12.27 -0.92 10.33
N LYS A 94 -13.12 -0.23 9.55
CA LYS A 94 -14.48 0.19 9.91
C LYS A 94 -15.52 -0.33 8.92
#